data_AF-A0A519T2T0-F1
#
_entry.id   AF-A0A519T2T0-F1
#
_cell.length_a   1.000
_cell.length_b   1.000
_cell.length_c   1.000
_cell.angle_alpha   90.00
_cell.angle_beta   90.00
_cell.angle_gamma   90.00
#
_symmetry.space_group_name_H-M   'P 1'
#
loop_
_entity.id
_entity.type
_entity.pdbx_description
1 polymer ?
#
loop_
_entity_poly.entity_id
_entity_poly.type
_entity_poly.pdbx_seq_one_letter_code
_entity_poly.pdbx_strand_id
1 'polypeptide(L)'
;MASLKEVRSRIQSVSSTQQITKAMKMVAAAKLRRAQDNIIRMRPYAQRLTSILANLTRTTTDEMVSEYGEVREVSRVLIIAITSDRGLAGAFNANVFKGVNALIAARYASLPVGNISVMAIGKKAHDYYGRRNMLVGNYTHVFAKLSFDTVRVAAEEAMRGFTEGTYDEVVMVYNEFKNVATQIVQAQQLLPLVPTEVPAGTPSANEPANSIDYIFEPSKEEIIKTLIPQSL
;
A
#
# COMPACT_ATOMS: atom_id res chain seq x y z
N MET A 1 51.10 21.52 -2.34
CA MET A 1 51.03 20.05 -2.24
C MET A 1 49.92 19.71 -1.28
N ALA A 2 49.01 18.80 -1.64
CA ALA A 2 47.98 18.33 -0.71
C ALA A 2 48.67 17.88 0.59
N SER A 3 48.35 18.55 1.68
CA SER A 3 49.09 18.44 2.93
C SER A 3 48.80 17.09 3.59
N LEU A 4 49.78 16.45 4.24
CA LEU A 4 49.56 15.25 5.08
C LEU A 4 48.41 15.46 6.10
N LYS A 5 48.17 16.72 6.49
CA LYS A 5 47.05 17.13 7.34
C LYS A 5 45.69 16.90 6.66
N GLU A 6 45.57 17.19 5.37
CA GLU A 6 44.33 16.97 4.60
C GLU A 6 44.02 15.48 4.48
N VAL A 7 45.04 14.65 4.21
CA VAL A 7 44.88 13.20 4.15
C VAL A 7 44.41 12.66 5.50
N ARG A 8 45.03 13.09 6.60
CA ARG A 8 44.61 12.69 7.97
C ARG A 8 43.19 13.13 8.28
N SER A 9 42.80 14.36 7.90
CA SER A 9 41.44 14.87 8.07
C SER A 9 40.41 14.04 7.29
N ARG A 10 40.73 13.66 6.05
CA ARG A 10 39.86 12.81 5.23
C ARG A 10 39.69 11.40 5.83
N ILE A 11 40.75 10.81 6.35
CA ILE A 11 40.69 9.52 7.06
C ILE A 11 39.73 9.61 8.26
N GLN A 12 39.85 10.66 9.06
CA GLN A 12 38.97 10.86 10.22
C GLN A 12 37.51 11.06 9.81
N SER A 13 37.25 11.84 8.74
CA SER A 13 35.90 12.05 8.20
C SER A 13 35.26 10.74 7.69
N VAL A 14 36.02 9.93 6.95
CA VAL A 14 35.54 8.63 6.45
C VAL A 14 35.31 7.64 7.59
N SER A 15 36.22 7.59 8.58
CA SER A 15 36.06 6.75 9.78
C SER A 15 34.81 7.12 10.59
N SER A 16 34.56 8.43 10.78
CA SER A 16 33.34 8.91 11.43
C SER A 16 32.08 8.51 10.63
N THR A 17 32.09 8.71 9.31
CA THR A 17 30.99 8.30 8.44
C THR A 17 30.73 6.79 8.50
N GLN A 18 31.78 5.96 8.59
CA GLN A 18 31.66 4.51 8.77
C GLN A 18 31.01 4.15 10.11
N GLN A 19 31.39 4.82 11.20
CA GLN A 19 30.78 4.59 12.52
C GLN A 19 29.29 4.97 12.54
N ILE A 20 28.95 6.13 11.97
CA ILE A 20 27.57 6.63 11.88
C ILE A 20 26.71 5.64 11.07
N THR A 21 27.17 5.25 9.88
CA THR A 21 26.42 4.31 9.03
C THR A 21 26.31 2.91 9.65
N LYS A 22 27.32 2.44 10.40
CA LYS A 22 27.26 1.20 11.18
C LYS A 22 26.17 1.27 12.26
N ALA A 23 26.11 2.38 13.01
CA ALA A 23 25.07 2.60 14.00
C ALA A 23 23.67 2.65 13.34
N MET A 24 23.54 3.39 12.24
CA MET A 24 22.28 3.46 11.48
C MET A 24 21.83 2.08 10.98
N LYS A 25 22.75 1.24 10.51
CA LYS A 25 22.46 -0.15 10.10
C LYS A 25 21.88 -0.96 11.26
N MET A 26 22.45 -0.86 12.45
CA MET A 26 21.95 -1.59 13.64
C MET A 26 20.56 -1.10 14.05
N VAL A 27 20.33 0.22 14.03
CA VAL A 27 19.01 0.81 14.33
C VAL A 27 17.97 0.37 13.29
N ALA A 28 18.33 0.38 12.00
CA ALA A 28 17.46 -0.06 10.92
C ALA A 28 17.11 -1.55 11.03
N ALA A 29 18.09 -2.40 11.37
CA ALA A 29 17.86 -3.83 11.59
C ALA A 29 16.88 -4.08 12.75
N ALA A 30 17.03 -3.37 13.87
CA ALA A 30 16.10 -3.46 15.00
C ALA A 30 14.69 -3.01 14.63
N LYS A 31 14.55 -1.94 13.83
CA LYS A 31 13.24 -1.47 13.33
C LYS A 31 12.60 -2.46 12.37
N LEU A 32 13.37 -3.06 11.46
CA LEU A 32 12.89 -4.07 10.52
C LEU A 32 12.34 -5.29 11.28
N ARG A 33 13.07 -5.78 12.29
CA ARG A 33 12.62 -6.90 13.12
C ARG A 33 11.28 -6.58 13.81
N ARG A 34 11.14 -5.41 14.43
CA ARG A 34 9.86 -4.98 15.03
C ARG A 34 8.73 -4.92 14.02
N ALA A 35 8.99 -4.42 12.80
CA ALA A 35 7.98 -4.38 11.74
C ALA A 35 7.56 -5.80 11.30
N GLN A 36 8.51 -6.73 11.18
CA GLN A 36 8.21 -8.13 10.89
C GLN A 36 7.36 -8.77 11.99
N ASP A 37 7.73 -8.57 13.25
CA ASP A 37 6.98 -9.09 14.41
C ASP A 37 5.55 -8.54 14.44
N ASN A 38 5.34 -7.27 14.06
CA ASN A 38 4.00 -6.68 13.93
C ASN A 38 3.17 -7.38 12.83
N ILE A 39 3.76 -7.62 11.66
CA ILE A 39 3.08 -8.29 10.54
C ILE A 39 2.72 -9.74 10.91
N ILE A 40 3.62 -10.46 11.57
CA ILE A 40 3.36 -11.84 12.02
C ILE A 40 2.18 -11.87 12.99
N ARG A 41 2.09 -10.91 13.91
CA ARG A 41 0.96 -10.79 14.85
C ARG A 41 -0.36 -10.41 14.17
N MET A 42 -0.30 -9.63 13.09
CA MET A 42 -1.49 -9.22 12.32
C MET A 42 -2.01 -10.31 11.38
N ARG A 43 -1.13 -11.21 10.92
CA ARG A 43 -1.46 -12.24 9.91
C ARG A 43 -2.69 -13.10 10.25
N PRO A 44 -2.88 -13.60 11.48
CA PRO A 44 -4.07 -14.39 11.81
C PRO A 44 -5.38 -13.61 11.62
N TYR A 45 -5.39 -12.32 11.98
CA TYR A 45 -6.54 -11.44 11.79
C TYR A 45 -6.84 -11.27 10.30
N ALA A 46 -5.84 -10.92 9.50
CA ALA A 46 -5.99 -10.73 8.05
C ALA A 46 -6.48 -12.02 7.36
N GLN A 47 -5.89 -13.17 7.68
CA GLN A 47 -6.30 -14.47 7.11
C GLN A 47 -7.75 -14.82 7.48
N ARG A 48 -8.16 -14.59 8.72
CA ARG A 48 -9.54 -14.84 9.16
C ARG A 48 -10.52 -13.90 8.48
N LEU A 49 -10.20 -12.61 8.40
CA LEU A 49 -11.02 -11.62 7.70
C LEU A 49 -11.20 -11.99 6.21
N THR A 50 -10.10 -12.33 5.52
CA THR A 50 -10.16 -12.79 4.13
C THR A 50 -10.99 -14.06 3.99
N SER A 51 -10.87 -15.03 4.91
CA SER A 51 -11.68 -16.26 4.85
C SER A 51 -13.17 -16.00 5.06
N ILE A 52 -13.54 -15.08 5.96
CA ILE A 52 -14.93 -14.69 6.20
C ILE A 52 -15.49 -13.98 4.96
N LEU A 53 -14.74 -13.03 4.39
CA LEU A 53 -15.14 -12.33 3.18
C LEU A 53 -15.28 -13.28 1.99
N ALA A 54 -14.36 -14.23 1.81
CA ALA A 54 -14.44 -15.22 0.74
C ALA A 54 -15.65 -16.16 0.87
N ASN A 55 -16.02 -16.54 2.10
CA ASN A 55 -17.24 -17.32 2.32
C ASN A 55 -18.50 -16.49 2.04
N LEU A 56 -18.52 -15.23 2.49
CA LEU A 56 -19.62 -14.30 2.26
C LEU A 56 -19.87 -14.06 0.77
N THR A 57 -18.81 -13.81 -0.02
CA THR A 57 -18.94 -13.58 -1.47
C THR A 57 -19.41 -14.82 -2.21
N ARG A 58 -18.98 -16.03 -1.85
CA ARG A 58 -19.41 -17.29 -2.48
C ARG A 58 -20.89 -17.61 -2.26
N THR A 59 -21.45 -17.24 -1.11
CA THR A 59 -22.87 -17.48 -0.79
C THR A 59 -23.79 -16.38 -1.33
N THR A 60 -23.25 -15.30 -1.92
CA THR A 60 -24.06 -14.16 -2.43
C THR A 60 -24.14 -14.23 -3.95
N THR A 61 -25.35 -14.27 -4.50
CA THR A 61 -25.61 -14.09 -5.93
C THR A 61 -25.34 -12.63 -6.35
N ASP A 62 -24.94 -12.43 -7.61
CA ASP A 62 -24.42 -11.21 -8.27
C ASP A 62 -25.09 -9.84 -7.97
N GLU A 63 -26.26 -9.79 -7.33
CA GLU A 63 -27.02 -8.55 -7.12
C GLU A 63 -26.53 -7.69 -5.95
N MET A 64 -25.71 -8.22 -5.04
CA MET A 64 -25.10 -7.39 -3.99
C MET A 64 -23.75 -6.85 -4.47
N VAL A 65 -23.81 -6.00 -5.50
CA VAL A 65 -22.71 -5.11 -5.84
C VAL A 65 -22.53 -4.19 -4.63
N SER A 66 -21.59 -4.56 -3.75
CA SER A 66 -21.07 -3.67 -2.74
C SER A 66 -20.79 -2.32 -3.40
N GLU A 67 -21.09 -1.21 -2.74
CA GLU A 67 -20.79 0.15 -3.21
C GLU A 67 -19.33 0.30 -3.68
N TYR A 68 -18.46 -0.60 -3.22
CA TYR A 68 -17.04 -0.74 -3.54
C TYR A 68 -16.72 -1.64 -4.75
N GLY A 69 -17.69 -2.32 -5.35
CA GLY A 69 -17.55 -3.26 -6.47
C GLY A 69 -18.09 -2.74 -7.80
N GLU A 70 -18.67 -1.53 -7.83
CA GLU A 70 -19.24 -0.95 -9.05
C GLU A 70 -18.14 -0.64 -10.08
N VAL A 71 -18.18 -1.31 -11.23
CA VAL A 71 -17.23 -1.07 -12.32
C VAL A 71 -17.77 0.03 -13.22
N ARG A 72 -17.03 1.14 -13.32
CA ARG A 72 -17.36 2.33 -14.13
C ARG A 72 -16.34 2.54 -15.25
N GLU A 73 -16.68 3.38 -16.22
CA GLU A 73 -15.70 3.84 -17.21
C GLU A 73 -14.62 4.67 -16.51
N VAL A 74 -13.36 4.26 -16.67
CA VAL A 74 -12.24 4.84 -15.93
C VAL A 74 -11.88 6.21 -16.52
N SER A 75 -12.32 7.28 -15.86
CA SER A 75 -12.00 8.66 -16.24
C SER A 75 -11.11 9.37 -15.23
N ARG A 76 -11.29 9.12 -13.94
CA ARG A 76 -10.53 9.71 -12.81
C ARG A 76 -9.98 8.61 -11.92
N VAL A 77 -8.70 8.67 -11.63
CA VAL A 77 -7.97 7.61 -10.93
C VAL A 77 -7.28 8.17 -9.71
N LEU A 78 -7.41 7.47 -8.59
CA LEU A 78 -6.60 7.70 -7.40
C LEU A 78 -5.48 6.66 -7.32
N ILE A 79 -4.24 7.14 -7.24
CA ILE A 79 -3.06 6.30 -7.02
C ILE A 79 -2.57 6.53 -5.59
N ILE A 80 -2.63 5.51 -4.75
CA ILE A 80 -2.05 5.52 -3.41
C ILE A 80 -0.57 5.12 -3.52
N ALA A 81 0.33 6.08 -3.35
CA ALA A 81 1.77 5.85 -3.43
C ALA A 81 2.37 5.70 -2.03
N ILE A 82 2.81 4.49 -1.67
CA ILE A 82 3.38 4.19 -0.34
C ILE A 82 4.89 4.31 -0.40
N THR A 83 5.44 5.31 0.29
CA THR A 83 6.89 5.56 0.38
C THR A 83 7.33 5.67 1.83
N SER A 84 8.55 6.12 2.09
CA SER A 84 9.04 6.37 3.45
C SER A 84 9.09 7.86 3.78
N ASP A 85 9.11 8.20 5.07
CA ASP A 85 9.33 9.57 5.52
C ASP A 85 10.79 10.02 5.44
N ARG A 86 11.72 9.06 5.30
CA ARG A 86 13.16 9.27 5.42
C ARG A 86 13.88 9.06 4.10
N GLY A 87 15.07 9.66 4.01
CA GLY A 87 16.04 9.37 2.94
C GLY A 87 16.92 8.17 3.27
N LEU A 88 18.01 8.00 2.51
CA LEU A 88 19.05 6.99 2.75
C LEU A 88 18.54 5.54 2.80
N ALA A 89 17.48 5.25 2.04
CA ALA A 89 16.84 3.93 1.94
C ALA A 89 17.12 3.26 0.57
N GLY A 90 18.29 3.52 -0.02
CA GLY A 90 18.63 3.04 -1.36
C GLY A 90 17.60 3.44 -2.41
N ALA A 91 17.19 2.48 -3.25
CA ALA A 91 16.24 2.70 -4.33
C ALA A 91 14.75 2.64 -3.88
N PHE A 92 14.46 2.42 -2.59
CA PHE A 92 13.09 2.17 -2.09
C PHE A 92 12.06 3.19 -2.59
N ASN A 93 12.30 4.49 -2.37
CA ASN A 93 11.36 5.54 -2.79
C ASN A 93 11.34 5.72 -4.31
N ALA A 94 12.52 5.65 -4.96
CA ALA A 94 12.64 5.82 -6.40
C ALA A 94 11.92 4.70 -7.18
N ASN A 95 11.92 3.48 -6.65
CA ASN A 95 11.23 2.34 -7.24
C ASN A 95 9.71 2.53 -7.23
N VAL A 96 9.14 3.07 -6.15
CA VAL A 96 7.70 3.40 -6.09
C VAL A 96 7.36 4.49 -7.10
N PHE A 97 8.17 5.56 -7.21
CA PHE A 97 7.94 6.61 -8.21
C PHE A 97 7.99 6.05 -9.64
N LYS A 98 8.95 5.17 -9.93
CA LYS A 98 9.03 4.48 -11.21
C LYS A 98 7.80 3.60 -11.45
N GLY A 99 7.34 2.86 -10.43
CA GLY A 99 6.14 2.03 -10.52
C GLY A 99 4.88 2.83 -10.81
N VAL A 100 4.67 3.93 -10.09
CA VAL A 100 3.54 4.84 -10.34
C VAL A 100 3.61 5.43 -11.75
N ASN A 101 4.77 5.94 -12.17
CA ASN A 101 4.91 6.53 -13.50
C ASN A 101 4.74 5.48 -14.62
N ALA A 102 5.21 4.26 -14.40
CA ALA A 102 5.01 3.15 -15.33
C ALA A 102 3.54 2.73 -15.41
N LEU A 103 2.84 2.68 -14.28
CA LEU A 103 1.40 2.42 -14.24
C LEU A 103 0.62 3.49 -15.00
N ILE A 104 0.94 4.77 -14.77
CA ILE A 104 0.32 5.90 -15.48
C ILE A 104 0.56 5.77 -16.99
N ALA A 105 1.80 5.49 -17.41
CA ALA A 105 2.13 5.36 -18.83
C ALA A 105 1.50 4.12 -19.48
N ALA A 106 1.31 3.02 -18.74
CA ALA A 106 0.79 1.77 -19.30
C ALA A 106 -0.74 1.75 -19.37
N ARG A 107 -1.44 2.22 -18.33
CA ARG A 107 -2.90 2.09 -18.21
C ARG A 107 -3.66 3.40 -18.39
N TYR A 108 -3.03 4.53 -18.08
CA TYR A 108 -3.71 5.82 -17.99
C TYR A 108 -3.13 6.89 -18.93
N ALA A 109 -2.36 6.49 -19.95
CA ALA A 109 -1.73 7.43 -20.86
C ALA A 109 -2.73 8.25 -21.69
N SER A 110 -3.94 7.71 -21.91
CA SER A 110 -5.04 8.41 -22.59
C SER A 110 -5.75 9.42 -21.71
N LEU A 111 -5.58 9.36 -20.38
CA LEU A 111 -6.26 10.26 -19.45
C LEU A 111 -5.53 11.60 -19.34
N PRO A 112 -6.27 12.72 -19.24
CA PRO A 112 -5.68 14.01 -18.89
C PRO A 112 -4.95 13.93 -17.54
N VAL A 113 -3.80 14.60 -17.42
CA VAL A 113 -2.99 14.62 -16.18
C VAL A 113 -3.82 15.08 -14.97
N GLY A 114 -4.77 16.00 -15.18
CA GLY A 114 -5.66 16.50 -14.12
C GLY A 114 -6.64 15.46 -13.56
N ASN A 115 -6.84 14.33 -14.25
CA ASN A 115 -7.70 13.26 -13.79
C ASN A 115 -6.96 12.20 -12.96
N ILE A 116 -5.63 12.33 -12.83
CA ILE A 116 -4.81 11.40 -12.06
C ILE A 116 -4.43 12.08 -10.75
N SER A 117 -5.00 11.58 -9.67
CA SER A 117 -4.74 12.01 -8.32
C SER A 117 -3.80 11.04 -7.61
N VAL A 118 -2.94 11.56 -6.74
CA VAL A 118 -1.97 10.77 -5.97
C VAL A 118 -2.16 11.04 -4.48
N MET A 119 -2.59 10.02 -3.75
CA MET A 119 -2.58 10.01 -2.30
C MET A 119 -1.20 9.55 -1.83
N ALA A 120 -0.43 10.49 -1.28
CA ALA A 120 0.94 10.22 -0.84
C ALA A 120 0.98 9.74 0.61
N ILE A 121 1.22 8.44 0.83
CA ILE A 121 1.53 7.90 2.15
C ILE A 121 3.04 7.97 2.35
N GLY A 122 3.45 8.88 3.22
CA GLY A 122 4.84 9.18 3.53
C GLY A 122 5.38 10.44 2.88
N LYS A 123 6.34 11.08 3.58
CA LYS A 123 6.90 12.39 3.19
C LYS A 123 7.54 12.39 1.80
N LYS A 124 8.20 11.31 1.37
CA LYS A 124 8.94 11.30 0.10
C LYS A 124 8.03 11.34 -1.12
N ALA A 125 6.90 10.64 -1.10
CA ALA A 125 5.87 10.77 -2.13
C ALA A 125 5.26 12.17 -2.12
N HIS A 126 4.94 12.72 -0.95
CA HIS A 126 4.37 14.05 -0.84
C HIS A 126 5.30 15.12 -1.44
N ASP A 127 6.60 15.10 -1.09
CA ASP A 127 7.58 16.02 -1.66
C ASP A 127 7.73 15.88 -3.19
N TYR A 128 7.58 14.65 -3.73
CA TYR A 128 7.76 14.35 -5.15
C TYR A 128 6.53 14.73 -6.00
N TYR A 129 5.33 14.37 -5.56
CA TYR A 129 4.08 14.62 -6.29
C TYR A 129 3.49 15.99 -5.98
N GLY A 130 3.85 16.62 -4.86
CA GLY A 130 3.43 18.00 -4.55
C GLY A 130 3.94 19.02 -5.55
N ARG A 131 5.10 18.79 -6.17
CA ARG A 131 5.63 19.63 -7.26
C ARG A 131 4.85 19.51 -8.57
N ARG A 132 3.96 18.51 -8.68
CA ARG A 132 3.19 18.20 -9.89
C ARG A 132 1.70 18.54 -9.75
N ASN A 133 1.28 19.10 -8.61
CA ASN A 133 -0.12 19.44 -8.31
C ASN A 133 -1.09 18.25 -8.46
N MET A 134 -0.63 17.04 -8.13
CA MET A 134 -1.43 15.81 -8.19
C MET A 134 -1.85 15.30 -6.80
N LEU A 135 -1.53 16.02 -5.71
CA LEU A 135 -1.71 15.48 -4.36
C LEU A 135 -3.15 15.54 -3.86
N VAL A 136 -3.54 14.49 -3.15
CA VAL A 136 -4.77 14.40 -2.35
C VAL A 136 -4.43 14.10 -0.89
N GLY A 137 -5.02 14.89 0.01
CA GLY A 137 -4.79 14.77 1.45
C GLY A 137 -3.34 15.03 1.88
N ASN A 138 -3.05 14.81 3.16
CA ASN A 138 -1.70 14.88 3.71
C ASN A 138 -1.47 13.77 4.74
N TYR A 139 -0.74 12.74 4.34
CA TYR A 139 -0.46 11.55 5.14
C TYR A 139 1.04 11.35 5.39
N THR A 140 1.78 12.45 5.53
CA THR A 140 3.23 12.46 5.71
C THR A 140 3.71 12.02 7.10
N HIS A 141 2.80 11.88 8.07
CA HIS A 141 3.12 11.53 9.46
C HIS A 141 2.63 10.15 9.88
N VAL A 142 2.04 9.38 8.97
CA VAL A 142 1.46 8.06 9.26
C VAL A 142 2.49 7.10 9.88
N PHE A 143 3.74 7.12 9.44
CA PHE A 143 4.76 6.20 9.97
C PHE A 143 5.34 6.63 11.33
N ALA A 144 5.04 7.84 11.82
CA ALA A 144 5.50 8.28 13.13
C ALA A 144 4.83 7.47 14.26
N LYS A 145 3.53 7.17 14.09
CA LYS A 145 2.74 6.31 14.97
C LYS A 145 1.85 5.40 14.12
N LEU A 146 2.47 4.41 13.49
CA LEU A 146 1.75 3.48 12.63
C LEU A 146 0.73 2.66 13.45
N SER A 147 -0.55 2.98 13.29
CA SER A 147 -1.68 2.23 13.85
C SER A 147 -2.84 2.18 12.86
N PHE A 148 -3.79 1.26 13.09
CA PHE A 148 -5.02 1.17 12.31
C PHE A 148 -5.72 2.54 12.22
N ASP A 149 -5.91 3.23 13.35
CA ASP A 149 -6.60 4.53 13.40
C ASP A 149 -5.93 5.60 12.52
N THR A 150 -4.60 5.63 12.48
CA THR A 150 -3.87 6.61 11.66
C THR A 150 -3.96 6.34 10.17
N VAL A 151 -4.04 5.06 9.77
CA VAL A 151 -4.14 4.64 8.37
C VAL A 151 -5.59 4.72 7.90
N ARG A 152 -6.56 4.41 8.78
CA ARG A 152 -8.00 4.44 8.51
C ARG A 152 -8.46 5.75 7.90
N VAL A 153 -7.93 6.89 8.37
CA VAL A 153 -8.28 8.21 7.82
C VAL A 153 -7.98 8.31 6.33
N ALA A 154 -6.84 7.77 5.88
CA ALA A 154 -6.47 7.75 4.46
C ALA A 154 -7.34 6.77 3.66
N ALA A 155 -7.58 5.59 4.22
CA ALA A 155 -8.44 4.57 3.60
C ALA A 155 -9.87 5.09 3.42
N GLU A 156 -10.46 5.73 4.44
CA GLU A 156 -11.81 6.31 4.39
C GLU A 156 -11.94 7.43 3.37
N GLU A 157 -10.91 8.27 3.19
CA GLU A 157 -10.92 9.30 2.16
C GLU A 157 -10.88 8.69 0.75
N ALA A 158 -10.07 7.66 0.54
CA ALA A 158 -10.01 6.93 -0.73
C ALA A 158 -11.33 6.20 -1.03
N MET A 159 -11.89 5.50 -0.03
CA MET A 159 -13.17 4.80 -0.11
C MET A 159 -14.32 5.76 -0.42
N ARG A 160 -14.45 6.85 0.35
CA ARG A 160 -15.47 7.88 0.12
C ARG A 160 -15.33 8.51 -1.26
N GLY A 161 -14.11 8.81 -1.70
CA GLY A 161 -13.87 9.36 -3.03
C GLY A 161 -14.32 8.41 -4.16
N PHE A 162 -14.22 7.10 -3.95
CA PHE A 162 -14.72 6.12 -4.91
C PHE A 162 -16.26 6.07 -4.92
N THR A 163 -16.87 5.97 -3.75
CA THR A 163 -18.32 5.81 -3.63
C THR A 163 -19.09 7.05 -4.08
N GLU A 164 -18.58 8.25 -3.76
CA GLU A 164 -19.10 9.53 -4.25
C GLU A 164 -18.86 9.76 -5.75
N GLY A 165 -18.11 8.86 -6.41
CA GLY A 165 -17.76 9.00 -7.82
C GLY A 165 -16.82 10.17 -8.08
N THR A 166 -15.93 10.49 -7.15
CA THR A 166 -14.76 11.36 -7.41
C THR A 166 -13.67 10.58 -8.15
N TYR A 167 -13.51 9.30 -7.81
CA TYR A 167 -12.60 8.36 -8.46
C TYR A 167 -13.37 7.16 -8.99
N ASP A 168 -13.03 6.73 -10.20
CA ASP A 168 -13.60 5.56 -10.84
C ASP A 168 -12.71 4.33 -10.58
N GLU A 169 -11.46 4.54 -10.19
CA GLU A 169 -10.52 3.48 -9.84
C GLU A 169 -9.54 3.95 -8.74
N VAL A 170 -9.22 3.06 -7.80
CA VAL A 170 -8.20 3.27 -6.77
C VAL A 170 -7.13 2.17 -6.84
N VAL A 171 -5.88 2.58 -7.10
CA VAL A 171 -4.74 1.66 -7.22
C VAL A 171 -3.66 2.00 -6.21
N MET A 172 -3.14 1.00 -5.52
CA MET A 172 -2.05 1.14 -4.56
C MET A 172 -0.72 0.68 -5.17
N VAL A 173 0.30 1.52 -5.06
CA VAL A 173 1.66 1.21 -5.50
C VAL A 173 2.61 1.22 -4.30
N TYR A 174 3.24 0.07 -4.04
CA TYR A 174 4.07 -0.14 -2.87
C TYR A 174 5.22 -1.11 -3.16
N ASN A 175 6.17 -1.20 -2.22
CA ASN A 175 7.24 -2.18 -2.26
C ASN A 175 6.85 -3.41 -1.41
N GLU A 176 6.62 -4.53 -2.07
CA GLU A 176 6.45 -5.83 -1.41
C GLU A 176 7.79 -6.33 -0.88
N PHE A 177 7.81 -6.69 0.40
CA PHE A 177 8.99 -7.24 1.06
C PHE A 177 9.13 -8.73 0.75
N LYS A 178 10.08 -9.08 -0.14
CA LYS A 178 10.47 -10.48 -0.36
C LYS A 178 11.55 -10.92 0.62
N ASN A 179 12.61 -10.12 0.75
CA ASN A 179 13.66 -10.31 1.74
C ASN A 179 14.41 -8.97 1.98
N VAL A 180 15.45 -9.00 2.82
CA VAL A 180 16.22 -7.81 3.20
C VAL A 180 16.88 -7.12 1.99
N ALA A 181 17.27 -7.89 0.97
CA ALA A 181 17.93 -7.37 -0.23
C ALA A 181 16.96 -7.07 -1.38
N THR A 182 15.82 -7.77 -1.45
CA THR A 182 14.88 -7.72 -2.55
C THR A 182 13.53 -7.17 -2.13
N GLN A 183 13.14 -6.07 -2.75
CA GLN A 183 11.78 -5.52 -2.68
C GLN A 183 11.22 -5.43 -4.09
N ILE A 184 9.98 -5.87 -4.27
CA ILE A 184 9.30 -5.91 -5.57
C ILE A 184 8.27 -4.80 -5.59
N VAL A 185 8.28 -3.97 -6.63
CA VAL A 185 7.26 -2.93 -6.78
C VAL A 185 5.98 -3.61 -7.26
N GLN A 186 4.92 -3.48 -6.49
CA GLN A 186 3.59 -3.98 -6.83
C GLN A 186 2.66 -2.81 -7.11
N ALA A 187 1.80 -2.97 -8.10
CA ALA A 187 0.65 -2.12 -8.36
C ALA A 187 -0.59 -2.99 -8.21
N GLN A 188 -1.37 -2.75 -7.16
CA GLN A 188 -2.54 -3.53 -6.81
C GLN A 188 -3.78 -2.64 -6.87
N GLN A 189 -4.79 -3.04 -7.63
CA GLN A 189 -6.09 -2.38 -7.60
C GLN A 189 -6.77 -2.68 -6.26
N LEU A 190 -7.21 -1.64 -5.56
CA LEU A 190 -8.00 -1.75 -4.33
C LEU A 190 -9.49 -1.61 -4.62
N LEU A 191 -9.87 -0.67 -5.47
CA LEU A 191 -11.25 -0.42 -5.90
C LEU A 191 -11.30 -0.20 -7.42
N PRO A 192 -12.35 -0.69 -8.12
CA PRO A 192 -13.41 -1.54 -7.59
C PRO A 192 -12.91 -2.92 -7.14
N LEU A 193 -13.62 -3.53 -6.19
CA LEU A 193 -13.45 -4.90 -5.73
C LEU A 193 -13.93 -5.89 -6.81
N VAL A 194 -13.12 -6.08 -7.84
CA VAL A 194 -13.35 -7.15 -8.83
C VAL A 194 -12.76 -8.46 -8.31
N PRO A 195 -13.48 -9.59 -8.43
CA PRO A 195 -12.92 -10.91 -8.15
C PRO A 195 -11.66 -11.10 -8.99
N THR A 196 -10.51 -11.13 -8.35
CA THR A 196 -9.26 -11.32 -9.06
C THR A 196 -9.15 -12.81 -9.40
N GLU A 197 -9.07 -13.15 -10.69
CA GLU A 197 -8.80 -14.52 -11.12
C GLU A 197 -7.48 -14.98 -10.48
N VAL A 198 -7.58 -15.93 -9.56
CA VAL A 198 -6.43 -16.52 -8.89
C VAL A 198 -5.58 -17.20 -9.98
N PRO A 199 -4.27 -16.88 -10.12
CA PRO A 199 -3.43 -17.52 -11.12
C PRO A 199 -3.43 -19.04 -10.92
N ALA A 200 -3.73 -19.77 -12.00
CA ALA A 200 -3.69 -21.23 -12.04
C ALA A 200 -2.26 -21.73 -11.74
N GLY A 201 -1.95 -22.04 -10.48
CA GLY A 201 -0.63 -22.53 -10.08
C GLY A 201 -0.26 -22.35 -8.62
N THR A 202 -0.94 -21.48 -7.86
CA THR A 202 -0.97 -21.65 -6.39
C THR A 202 -1.77 -22.90 -6.08
N PRO A 203 -1.40 -23.73 -5.08
CA PRO A 203 -2.28 -24.78 -4.61
C PRO A 203 -3.57 -24.07 -4.24
N SER A 204 -4.56 -24.26 -5.11
CA SER A 204 -5.84 -23.63 -4.90
C SER A 204 -6.30 -24.08 -3.52
N ALA A 205 -6.95 -23.19 -2.80
CA ALA A 205 -7.93 -23.61 -1.81
C ALA A 205 -9.12 -24.28 -2.52
N ASN A 206 -8.83 -25.26 -3.41
CA ASN A 206 -9.68 -26.30 -3.95
C ASN A 206 -9.56 -27.56 -3.06
N GLU A 207 -9.19 -27.41 -1.80
CA GLU A 207 -9.84 -28.28 -0.83
C GLU A 207 -11.28 -27.78 -0.69
N PRO A 208 -12.29 -28.66 -0.67
CA PRO A 208 -13.63 -28.27 -0.32
C PRO A 208 -13.57 -27.84 1.14
N ALA A 209 -13.24 -26.56 1.39
CA ALA A 209 -13.52 -25.95 2.66
C ALA A 209 -15.03 -26.04 2.78
N ASN A 210 -15.49 -26.96 3.63
CA ASN A 210 -16.88 -27.12 4.04
C ASN A 210 -17.56 -25.76 3.90
N SER A 211 -18.54 -25.65 3.01
CA SER A 211 -19.43 -24.50 2.99
C SER A 211 -20.17 -24.55 4.33
N ILE A 212 -19.53 -24.01 5.36
CA ILE A 212 -20.13 -23.84 6.67
C ILE A 212 -21.22 -22.83 6.41
N ASP A 213 -22.45 -23.31 6.44
CA ASP A 213 -23.63 -22.49 6.26
C ASP A 213 -23.75 -21.63 7.53
N TYR A 214 -23.38 -20.35 7.41
CA TYR A 214 -23.40 -19.43 8.53
C TYR A 214 -24.82 -18.89 8.68
N ILE A 215 -25.35 -18.96 9.90
CA ILE A 215 -26.49 -18.12 10.29
C ILE A 215 -25.93 -16.72 10.52
N PHE A 216 -26.37 -15.76 9.71
CA PHE A 216 -25.93 -14.36 9.79
C PHE A 216 -26.84 -13.58 10.74
N GLU A 217 -26.26 -12.97 11.77
CA GLU A 217 -26.90 -11.97 12.62
C GLU A 217 -26.02 -10.71 12.64
N PRO A 218 -26.55 -9.49 12.39
CA PRO A 218 -27.93 -9.09 12.15
C PRO A 218 -28.47 -9.41 10.74
N SER A 219 -27.77 -9.01 9.68
CA SER A 219 -28.07 -9.41 8.29
C SER A 219 -26.79 -9.51 7.47
N LYS A 220 -26.80 -10.32 6.42
CA LYS A 220 -25.64 -10.51 5.54
C LYS A 220 -25.18 -9.20 4.89
N GLU A 221 -26.12 -8.35 4.50
CA GLU A 221 -25.84 -7.05 3.88
C GLU A 221 -25.14 -6.10 4.84
N GLU A 222 -25.60 -6.05 6.09
CA GLU A 222 -25.04 -5.19 7.12
C GLU A 222 -23.63 -5.65 7.53
N ILE A 223 -23.41 -6.96 7.57
CA ILE A 223 -22.08 -7.54 7.78
C ILE A 223 -21.14 -7.17 6.63
N ILE A 224 -21.58 -7.28 5.38
CA ILE A 224 -20.77 -6.91 4.20
C ILE A 224 -20.43 -5.42 4.20
N LYS A 225 -21.42 -4.55 4.47
CA LYS A 225 -21.22 -3.09 4.58
C LYS A 225 -20.23 -2.71 5.68
N THR A 226 -20.16 -3.50 6.75
CA THR A 226 -19.24 -3.23 7.87
C THR A 226 -17.86 -3.83 7.66
N LEU A 227 -17.77 -5.05 7.13
CA LEU A 227 -16.52 -5.79 6.99
C LEU A 227 -15.69 -5.37 5.79
N ILE A 228 -16.31 -5.00 4.66
CA ILE A 228 -15.56 -4.57 3.48
C ILE A 228 -14.68 -3.34 3.80
N PRO A 229 -15.20 -2.26 4.41
CA PRO A 229 -14.39 -1.11 4.81
C PRO A 229 -13.28 -1.44 5.82
N GLN A 230 -13.44 -2.50 6.62
CA GLN A 230 -12.38 -2.93 7.55
C GLN A 230 -11.26 -3.72 6.86
N SER A 231 -11.54 -4.27 5.68
CA SER A 231 -10.59 -5.06 4.90
C SER A 231 -9.78 -4.26 3.88
N LEU A 232 -10.33 -3.12 3.45
CA LEU A 232 -9.73 -2.15 2.54
C LEU A 232 -8.79 -1.19 3.30
#